data_AF-A0A842HWD4-F1
#
_entry.id   AF-A0A842HWD4-F1
#
_cell.length_a   1.000
_cell.length_b   1.000
_cell.length_c   1.000
_cell.angle_alpha   90.00
_cell.angle_beta   90.00
_cell.angle_gamma   90.00
#
_symmetry.space_group_name_H-M   'P 1'
#
loop_
_entity.id
_entity.type
_entity.pdbx_description
1 polymer ?
#
loop_
_entity_poly.entity_id
_entity_poly.type
_entity_poly.pdbx_seq_one_letter_code
_entity_poly.pdbx_strand_id
1 'polypeptide(L)'
;MGHIDTERLRQQLEEEYAHYSAPDNDNSGFLSFGELLALNESSKAFNNEMARSGDLSKAQALSDQIEQQVWEFAQQFKRKSEQQ
;
A
#
# COMPACT_ATOMS: atom_id res chain seq x y z
N MET A 1 -29.56 -0.13 -8.91
CA MET A 1 -28.19 -0.47 -8.47
C MET A 1 -27.29 -0.35 -9.68
N GLY A 2 -26.46 0.69 -9.74
CA GLY A 2 -25.56 0.90 -10.88
C GLY A 2 -24.50 -0.20 -10.87
N HIS A 3 -24.40 -0.95 -11.97
CA HIS A 3 -23.26 -1.83 -12.18
C HIS A 3 -22.01 -0.97 -12.17
N ILE A 4 -21.12 -1.21 -11.21
CA ILE A 4 -19.78 -0.63 -11.23
C ILE A 4 -19.08 -1.30 -12.41
N ASP A 5 -18.76 -0.50 -13.42
CA ASP A 5 -17.94 -0.92 -14.55
C ASP A 5 -16.52 -1.15 -14.02
N THR A 6 -16.21 -2.41 -13.76
CA THR A 6 -14.94 -2.84 -13.18
C THR A 6 -13.74 -2.48 -14.04
N GLU A 7 -13.93 -2.33 -15.35
CA GLU A 7 -12.85 -1.96 -16.27
C GLU A 7 -12.53 -0.47 -16.17
N ARG A 8 -13.57 0.36 -16.06
CA ARG A 8 -13.41 1.79 -15.79
C ARG A 8 -12.78 2.05 -14.41
N LEU A 9 -13.18 1.27 -13.40
CA LEU A 9 -12.59 1.35 -12.07
C LEU A 9 -11.11 0.95 -12.08
N ARG A 10 -10.75 -0.10 -12.84
CA ARG A 10 -9.36 -0.53 -13.04
C ARG A 10 -8.51 0.59 -13.66
N GLN A 11 -9.02 1.23 -14.71
CA GLN A 11 -8.32 2.36 -15.36
C GLN A 11 -8.14 3.55 -14.42
N GLN A 12 -9.15 3.90 -13.63
CA GLN A 12 -9.04 4.98 -12.64
C GLN A 12 -8.00 4.65 -11.56
N LEU A 13 -7.95 3.40 -11.11
CA LEU A 13 -6.94 2.95 -10.14
C LEU A 13 -5.53 2.92 -10.76
N GLU A 14 -5.38 2.59 -12.04
CA GLU A 14 -4.09 2.63 -12.75
C GLU A 14 -3.61 4.07 -12.97
N GLU A 15 -4.52 5.01 -13.28
CA GLU A 15 -4.21 6.45 -13.40
C GLU A 15 -3.85 7.07 -12.04
N GLU A 16 -4.61 6.77 -10.98
CA GLU A 16 -4.26 7.18 -9.62
C GLU A 16 -2.92 6.57 -9.19
N TYR A 17 -2.70 5.28 -9.48
CA TYR A 17 -1.42 4.63 -9.24
C TYR A 17 -0.28 5.39 -9.91
N ALA A 18 -0.39 5.70 -11.20
CA ALA A 18 0.63 6.46 -11.94
C ALA A 18 0.83 7.88 -11.40
N HIS A 19 -0.22 8.55 -10.94
CA HIS A 19 -0.13 9.88 -10.33
C HIS A 19 0.53 9.87 -8.95
N TYR A 20 0.17 8.91 -8.10
CA TYR A 20 0.70 8.79 -6.73
C TYR A 20 2.07 8.10 -6.66
N SER A 21 2.47 7.38 -7.71
CA SER A 21 3.82 6.82 -7.85
C SER A 21 4.75 7.70 -8.69
N ALA A 22 4.26 8.83 -9.24
CA ALA A 22 5.10 9.80 -9.93
C ALA A 22 6.26 10.28 -9.01
N PRO A 23 7.51 10.38 -9.52
CA PRO A 23 8.67 10.84 -8.74
C PRO A 23 8.44 12.18 -8.03
N ASP A 24 7.58 13.05 -8.60
CA ASP A 24 7.25 14.36 -8.06
C ASP A 24 6.52 14.31 -6.70
N ASN A 25 5.87 13.18 -6.38
CA ASN A 25 5.18 13.00 -5.10
C ASN A 25 6.09 12.50 -3.96
N ASP A 26 7.31 12.03 -4.26
CA ASP A 26 8.26 11.64 -3.20
C ASP A 26 8.78 12.86 -2.40
N ASN A 27 8.55 14.10 -2.87
CA ASN A 27 8.95 15.35 -2.21
C ASN A 27 7.77 16.26 -1.81
N SER A 28 6.51 15.85 -2.00
CA SER A 28 5.34 16.72 -1.82
C SER A 28 4.81 16.77 -0.38
N GLY A 29 5.36 15.95 0.53
CA GLY A 29 4.87 15.81 1.91
C GLY A 29 3.60 14.95 2.02
N PHE A 30 3.11 14.41 0.91
CA PHE A 30 2.05 13.41 0.87
C PHE A 30 2.66 12.01 0.79
N LEU A 31 1.98 11.02 1.38
CA LEU A 31 2.38 9.63 1.28
C LEU A 31 2.22 9.15 -0.18
N SER A 32 3.27 8.55 -0.73
CA SER A 32 3.22 7.81 -1.99
C SER A 32 2.23 6.66 -1.90
N PHE A 33 1.74 6.18 -3.05
CA PHE A 33 0.84 5.01 -3.08
C PHE A 33 1.45 3.79 -2.37
N GLY A 34 2.76 3.59 -2.51
CA GLY A 34 3.48 2.51 -1.85
C GLY A 34 3.45 2.62 -0.32
N GLU A 35 3.60 3.83 0.22
CA GLU A 35 3.51 4.09 1.66
C GLU A 35 2.08 3.92 2.18
N LEU A 36 1.07 4.39 1.43
CA LEU A 36 -0.34 4.16 1.78
C LEU A 36 -0.68 2.67 1.82
N LEU A 37 -0.19 1.91 0.84
CA LEU A 37 -0.39 0.46 0.79
C LEU A 37 0.29 -0.24 1.98
N ALA A 38 1.53 0.14 2.29
CA ALA A 38 2.28 -0.41 3.40
C ALA A 38 1.58 -0.21 4.74
N LEU A 39 1.11 1.01 5.02
CA LEU A 39 0.37 1.35 6.25
C LEU A 39 -0.97 0.60 6.35
N ASN A 40 -1.67 0.43 5.23
CA ASN A 40 -2.95 -0.27 5.22
C ASN A 40 -2.78 -1.75 5.53
N GLU A 41 -1.84 -2.42 4.87
CA GLU A 41 -1.56 -3.84 5.10
C GLU A 41 -0.94 -4.10 6.48
N SER A 42 -0.06 -3.21 6.97
CA SER A 42 0.49 -3.30 8.33
C SER A 42 -0.59 -3.16 9.40
N SER A 43 -1.55 -2.24 9.20
CA SER A 43 -2.70 -2.06 10.10
C SER A 43 -3.63 -3.27 10.13
N LYS A 44 -3.88 -3.91 8.97
CA LYS A 44 -4.64 -5.16 8.90
C LYS A 44 -3.94 -6.29 9.65
N ALA A 45 -2.63 -6.44 9.43
CA ALA A 45 -1.82 -7.46 10.10
C ALA A 45 -1.84 -7.29 11.62
N PHE A 46 -1.68 -6.05 12.11
CA PHE A 46 -1.79 -5.72 13.53
C PHE A 46 -3.16 -6.12 14.10
N ASN A 47 -4.24 -5.66 13.48
CA ASN A 47 -5.60 -5.90 13.98
C ASN A 47 -5.94 -7.39 14.00
N ASN A 48 -5.51 -8.14 12.98
CA ASN A 48 -5.70 -9.58 12.90
C ASN A 48 -4.94 -10.32 14.01
N GLU A 49 -3.68 -9.94 14.28
CA GLU A 49 -2.90 -10.59 15.33
C GLU A 49 -3.38 -10.20 16.73
N MET A 50 -3.83 -8.95 16.93
CA MET A 50 -4.51 -8.52 18.15
C MET A 50 -5.79 -9.31 18.38
N ALA A 51 -6.63 -9.49 17.35
CA ALA A 51 -7.85 -10.27 17.45
C ALA A 51 -7.59 -11.76 17.75
N ARG A 52 -6.46 -12.30 17.26
CA ARG A 52 -6.10 -13.71 17.41
C ARG A 52 -5.43 -14.02 18.75
N SER A 53 -4.51 -13.17 19.20
CA SER A 53 -3.62 -13.45 20.33
C SER A 53 -3.82 -12.53 21.52
N GLY A 54 -4.33 -11.31 21.30
CA GLY A 54 -4.38 -10.24 22.30
C GLY A 54 -3.00 -9.68 22.70
N ASP A 55 -1.92 -10.14 22.08
CA ASP A 55 -0.55 -9.72 22.41
C ASP A 55 -0.13 -8.51 21.58
N LEU A 56 -0.05 -7.35 22.24
CA LEU A 56 0.35 -6.08 21.64
C LEU A 56 1.76 -6.11 21.04
N SER A 57 2.72 -6.71 21.73
CA SER A 57 4.12 -6.71 21.26
C SER A 57 4.26 -7.55 20.01
N LYS A 58 3.56 -8.69 19.98
CA LYS A 58 3.54 -9.58 18.83
C LYS A 58 2.81 -8.97 17.63
N ALA A 59 1.68 -8.29 17.87
CA ALA A 59 0.93 -7.61 16.82
C ALA A 59 1.73 -6.45 16.22
N GLN A 60 2.45 -5.66 17.03
CA GLN A 60 3.31 -4.58 16.56
C GLN A 60 4.46 -5.12 15.72
N ALA A 61 5.18 -6.14 16.21
CA ALA A 61 6.29 -6.74 15.47
C ALA A 61 5.84 -7.29 14.11
N LEU A 62 4.66 -7.89 14.03
CA LEU A 62 4.08 -8.35 12.76
C LEU A 62 3.71 -7.17 11.85
N SER A 63 3.11 -6.12 12.39
CA SER A 63 2.76 -4.90 11.66
C SER A 63 3.99 -4.28 11.00
N ASP A 64 5.05 -4.04 11.77
CA ASP A 64 6.31 -3.45 11.30
C ASP A 64 6.94 -4.29 10.19
N GLN A 65 6.94 -5.62 10.35
CA GLN A 65 7.46 -6.54 9.34
C GLN A 65 6.67 -6.45 8.03
N ILE A 66 5.33 -6.42 8.10
CA ILE A 66 4.48 -6.34 6.91
C ILE A 66 4.61 -4.98 6.22
N GLU A 67 4.70 -3.90 6.99
CA GLU A 67 4.91 -2.56 6.44
C GLU A 67 6.18 -2.50 5.59
N GLN A 68 7.29 -2.98 6.15
CA GLN A 68 8.57 -3.00 5.44
C GLN A 68 8.49 -3.83 4.16
N GLN A 69 7.91 -5.04 4.23
CA GLN A 69 7.80 -5.93 3.07
C GLN A 69 6.97 -5.31 1.93
N VAL A 70 5.84 -4.70 2.27
CA VAL A 70 4.94 -4.07 1.29
C VAL A 70 5.58 -2.82 0.70
N TRP A 71 6.28 -2.02 1.51
CA TRP A 71 7.01 -0.85 1.03
C TRP A 71 8.13 -1.26 0.06
N GLU A 72 8.96 -2.24 0.42
CA GLU A 72 10.03 -2.75 -0.45
C GLU A 72 9.46 -3.28 -1.78
N PHE A 73 8.33 -3.98 -1.74
CA PHE A 73 7.63 -4.46 -2.93
C PHE A 73 7.15 -3.29 -3.81
N ALA A 74 6.51 -2.28 -3.22
CA ALA A 74 6.04 -1.10 -3.94
C ALA A 74 7.20 -0.34 -4.61
N GLN A 75 8.33 -0.18 -3.92
CA GLN A 75 9.54 0.43 -4.47
C GLN A 75 10.16 -0.38 -5.61
N GLN A 76 10.14 -1.72 -5.52
CA GLN A 76 10.58 -2.58 -6.62
C GLN A 76 9.64 -2.48 -7.84
N PHE A 77 8.34 -2.42 -7.62
CA PHE A 77 7.37 -2.26 -8.70
C PHE A 77 7.54 -0.92 -9.40
N LYS A 78 7.63 0.20 -8.66
CA LYS A 78 7.87 1.54 -9.20
C LYS A 78 9.10 1.58 -10.11
N ARG A 79 10.23 1.04 -9.64
CA ARG A 79 11.47 0.96 -10.44
C ARG A 79 11.31 0.15 -11.74
N LYS A 80 10.47 -0.89 -11.74
CA LYS A 80 10.22 -1.70 -12.95
C LYS A 80 9.29 -0.98 -13.94
N SER A 81 8.29 -0.26 -13.45
CA SER A 81 7.37 0.49 -14.32
C SER A 81 8.04 1.68 -14.99
N GLU A 82 9.05 2.29 -14.34
CA GLU A 82 9.80 3.43 -14.91
C GLU A 82 10.86 3.03 -15.95
N GLN A 83 11.17 1.73 -16.08
CA GLN A 83 12.14 1.20 -17.06
C GLN A 83 11.50 0.72 -18.38
N GLN A 84 10.17 0.77 -18.48
CA GLN A 84 9.39 0.38 -19.67
C GLN A 84 8.99 1.62 -20.48
#